data_AF-A0A6G1AVL5-F1
#
_entry.id   AF-A0A6G1AVL5-F1
#
_cell.length_a   1.000
_cell.length_b   1.000
_cell.length_c   1.000
_cell.angle_alpha   90.00
_cell.angle_beta   90.00
_cell.angle_gamma   90.00
#
_symmetry.space_group_name_H-M   'P 1'
#
loop_
_entity.id
_entity.type
_entity.pdbx_description
1 polymer ?
#
loop_
_entity_poly.entity_id
_entity_poly.type
_entity_poly.pdbx_seq_one_letter_code
_entity_poly.pdbx_strand_id
1 'polypeptide(L)'
;MERGKMAEAESLETAAEHERILREIESTDTACIGPTLRSVYDGEEHGRFMEKLETRIRNHDREIEKMCNFHYQGFVDSITELLKVRGEAQKLKNQVTDTNRKLQHEGKELVIAMEELKQCRLQQRNISATVDKLMLCLPVLEMYSKLRDQMKTKRHYPALKTLEHLEHTYLPQVSHYRFCKVMVDNIPKLREEIKDVSMSDLKDFLESIRKHSDKIGETAMKQ
;
A
#
# COMPACT_ATOMS: atom_id res chain seq x y z
N MET A 1 -59.18 36.41 -79.45
CA MET A 1 -58.76 35.29 -78.58
C MET A 1 -57.24 35.07 -78.62
N GLU A 2 -56.54 35.38 -79.72
CA GLU A 2 -55.08 35.22 -79.82
C GLU A 2 -54.25 36.28 -79.07
N ARG A 3 -54.68 37.56 -79.02
CA ARG A 3 -53.97 38.62 -78.29
C ARG A 3 -53.88 38.40 -76.77
N GLY A 4 -54.87 37.73 -76.18
CA GLY A 4 -54.84 37.37 -74.76
C GLY A 4 -53.81 36.28 -74.46
N LYS A 5 -53.65 35.31 -75.36
CA LYS A 5 -52.67 34.21 -75.22
C LYS A 5 -51.22 34.67 -75.43
N MET A 6 -50.97 35.67 -76.29
CA MET A 6 -49.63 36.25 -76.46
C MET A 6 -49.19 37.06 -75.24
N ALA A 7 -50.09 37.88 -74.65
CA ALA A 7 -49.78 38.64 -73.45
C ALA A 7 -49.55 37.75 -72.21
N GLU A 8 -50.27 36.62 -72.13
CA GLU A 8 -50.06 35.62 -71.08
C GLU A 8 -48.71 34.92 -71.22
N ALA A 9 -48.30 34.60 -72.46
CA ALA A 9 -47.00 34.00 -72.76
C ALA A 9 -45.82 34.94 -72.47
N GLU A 10 -45.91 36.22 -72.85
CA GLU A 10 -44.89 37.24 -72.53
C GLU A 10 -44.74 37.43 -71.02
N SER A 11 -45.84 37.41 -70.26
CA SER A 11 -45.79 37.54 -68.79
C SER A 11 -45.17 36.33 -68.07
N LEU A 12 -45.28 35.15 -68.66
CA LEU A 12 -44.66 33.91 -68.15
C LEU A 12 -43.15 33.89 -68.44
N GLU A 13 -42.74 34.44 -69.57
CA GLU A 13 -41.33 34.54 -69.97
C GLU A 13 -40.57 35.56 -69.11
N THR A 14 -41.15 36.74 -68.85
CA THR A 14 -40.54 37.72 -67.92
C THR A 14 -40.51 37.21 -66.48
N ALA A 15 -41.51 36.44 -66.06
CA ALA A 15 -41.50 35.80 -64.76
C ALA A 15 -40.38 34.76 -64.62
N ALA A 16 -40.08 33.99 -65.67
CA ALA A 16 -39.00 33.01 -65.69
C ALA A 16 -37.61 33.67 -65.71
N GLU A 17 -37.47 34.80 -66.42
CA GLU A 17 -36.24 35.59 -66.45
C GLU A 17 -35.92 36.20 -65.08
N HIS A 18 -36.91 36.76 -64.38
CA HIS A 18 -36.72 37.24 -63.00
C HIS A 18 -36.28 36.13 -62.04
N GLU A 19 -36.79 34.91 -62.20
CA GLU A 19 -36.37 33.76 -61.38
C GLU A 19 -34.93 33.32 -61.69
N ARG A 20 -34.54 33.36 -62.97
CA ARG A 20 -33.16 33.09 -63.39
C ARG A 20 -32.19 34.11 -62.78
N ILE A 21 -32.53 35.40 -62.85
CA ILE A 21 -31.72 36.49 -62.29
C ILE A 21 -31.58 36.34 -60.77
N LEU A 22 -32.65 36.00 -60.05
CA LEU A 22 -32.58 35.75 -58.60
C LEU A 22 -31.63 34.60 -58.25
N ARG A 23 -31.64 33.50 -59.01
CA ARG A 23 -30.69 32.39 -58.81
C ARG A 23 -29.26 32.77 -59.15
N GLU A 24 -29.07 33.60 -60.16
CA GLU A 24 -27.76 34.14 -60.51
C GLU A 24 -27.22 35.01 -59.36
N ILE A 25 -28.05 35.86 -58.77
CA ILE A 25 -27.70 36.66 -57.58
C ILE A 25 -27.34 35.75 -56.37
N GLU A 26 -28.09 34.65 -56.17
CA GLU A 26 -27.84 33.71 -55.07
C GLU A 26 -26.55 32.88 -55.24
N SER A 27 -26.09 32.67 -56.47
CA SER A 27 -24.95 31.80 -56.79
C SER A 27 -23.68 32.54 -57.20
N THR A 28 -23.78 33.82 -57.54
CA THR A 28 -22.67 34.66 -57.99
C THR A 28 -22.05 35.41 -56.83
N ASP A 29 -20.72 35.53 -56.83
CA ASP A 29 -19.99 36.36 -55.86
C ASP A 29 -20.52 37.81 -55.89
N THR A 30 -20.72 38.40 -54.71
CA THR A 30 -21.18 39.78 -54.50
C THR A 30 -20.40 40.81 -55.31
N ALA A 31 -19.11 40.56 -55.57
CA ALA A 31 -18.27 41.43 -56.40
C ALA A 31 -18.66 41.46 -57.89
N CYS A 32 -19.44 40.49 -58.38
CA CYS A 32 -19.73 40.27 -59.80
C CYS A 32 -21.20 40.45 -60.18
N ILE A 33 -22.06 40.93 -59.27
CA ILE A 33 -23.51 41.09 -59.51
C ILE A 33 -23.82 42.35 -60.35
N GLY A 34 -22.85 43.26 -60.52
CA GLY A 34 -23.04 44.54 -61.21
C GLY A 34 -23.67 44.47 -62.62
N PRO A 35 -23.22 43.57 -63.52
CA PRO A 35 -23.84 43.36 -64.83
C PRO A 35 -25.28 42.83 -64.75
N THR A 36 -25.54 41.87 -63.86
CA THR A 36 -26.84 41.23 -63.63
C THR A 36 -27.87 42.23 -63.06
N LEU A 37 -27.43 43.17 -62.22
CA LEU A 37 -28.28 44.27 -61.75
C LEU A 37 -28.54 45.28 -62.87
N ARG A 38 -27.52 45.61 -63.67
CA ARG A 38 -27.68 46.55 -64.79
C ARG A 38 -28.73 46.04 -65.79
N SER A 39 -28.76 44.75 -66.11
CA SER A 39 -29.80 44.17 -66.98
C SER A 39 -31.23 44.28 -66.43
N VAL A 40 -31.41 44.32 -65.11
CA VAL A 40 -32.74 44.53 -64.49
C VAL A 40 -33.16 46.00 -64.59
N TYR A 41 -32.21 46.93 -64.35
CA TYR A 41 -32.48 48.37 -64.39
C TYR A 41 -32.64 48.93 -65.80
N ASP A 42 -31.97 48.32 -66.79
CA ASP A 42 -32.11 48.69 -68.20
C ASP A 42 -33.46 48.20 -68.80
N GLY A 43 -34.21 47.35 -68.08
CA GLY A 43 -35.55 46.87 -68.47
C GLY A 43 -36.70 47.70 -67.88
N GLU A 44 -37.86 47.68 -68.55
CA GLU A 44 -39.06 48.43 -68.12
C GLU A 44 -39.80 47.78 -66.92
N GLU A 45 -39.44 46.55 -66.52
CA GLU A 45 -40.14 45.77 -65.47
C GLU A 45 -39.42 45.72 -64.10
N HIS A 46 -38.44 46.59 -63.83
CA HIS A 46 -37.67 46.61 -62.57
C HIS A 46 -38.54 46.59 -61.29
N GLY A 47 -39.71 47.26 -61.29
CA GLY A 47 -40.65 47.24 -60.17
C GLY A 47 -41.21 45.83 -59.86
N ARG A 48 -41.49 45.04 -60.89
CA ARG A 48 -41.95 43.64 -60.76
C ARG A 48 -40.83 42.73 -60.28
N PHE A 49 -39.59 42.98 -60.72
CA PHE A 49 -38.42 42.27 -60.21
C PHE A 49 -38.21 42.54 -58.71
N MET A 50 -38.28 43.81 -58.29
CA MET A 50 -38.14 44.18 -56.87
C MET A 50 -39.20 43.49 -55.98
N GLU A 51 -40.45 43.41 -56.45
CA GLU A 51 -41.51 42.69 -55.74
C GLU A 51 -41.21 41.18 -55.60
N LYS A 52 -40.67 40.56 -56.66
CA LYS A 52 -40.20 39.16 -56.61
C LYS A 52 -38.99 38.98 -55.69
N LEU A 53 -38.01 39.88 -55.72
CA LEU A 53 -36.86 39.85 -54.82
C LEU A 53 -37.30 39.96 -53.36
N GLU A 54 -38.22 40.85 -53.04
CA GLU A 54 -38.75 41.01 -51.70
C GLU A 54 -39.58 39.80 -51.25
N THR A 55 -40.24 39.11 -52.18
CA THR A 55 -40.88 37.81 -51.92
C THR A 55 -39.85 36.72 -51.64
N ARG A 56 -38.72 36.70 -52.39
CA ARG A 56 -37.62 35.76 -52.21
C ARG A 56 -36.92 35.94 -50.86
N ILE A 57 -36.65 37.18 -50.46
CA ILE A 57 -36.09 37.53 -49.15
C ILE A 57 -37.03 37.04 -48.03
N ARG A 58 -38.33 37.37 -48.13
CA ARG A 58 -39.33 36.91 -47.14
C ARG A 58 -39.43 35.38 -47.05
N ASN A 59 -39.21 34.65 -48.15
CA ASN A 59 -39.18 33.19 -48.14
C ASN A 59 -37.92 32.67 -47.43
N HIS A 60 -36.74 33.24 -47.71
CA HIS A 60 -35.49 32.88 -47.02
C HIS A 60 -35.56 33.18 -45.52
N ASP A 61 -36.09 34.34 -45.12
CA ASP A 61 -36.27 34.67 -43.70
C ASP A 61 -37.15 33.64 -42.99
N ARG A 62 -38.24 33.19 -43.65
CA ARG A 62 -39.11 32.13 -43.13
C ARG A 62 -38.39 30.78 -43.03
N GLU A 63 -37.54 30.44 -44.00
CA GLU A 63 -36.75 29.20 -43.96
C GLU A 63 -35.70 29.24 -42.84
N ILE A 64 -35.01 30.37 -42.65
CA ILE A 64 -34.08 30.58 -41.55
C ILE A 64 -34.81 30.45 -40.21
N GLU A 65 -35.94 31.12 -40.05
CA GLU A 65 -36.73 31.04 -38.82
C GLU A 65 -37.21 29.60 -38.54
N LYS A 66 -37.65 28.89 -39.58
CA LYS A 66 -38.05 27.48 -39.47
C LYS A 66 -36.89 26.59 -39.04
N MET A 67 -35.70 26.77 -39.62
CA MET A 67 -34.50 26.01 -39.27
C MET A 67 -34.03 26.32 -37.84
N CYS A 68 -34.03 27.60 -37.45
CA CYS A 68 -33.70 28.01 -36.09
C CYS A 68 -34.69 27.42 -35.08
N ASN A 69 -36.00 27.51 -35.34
CA ASN A 69 -37.02 26.93 -34.46
C ASN A 69 -36.91 25.40 -34.38
N PHE A 70 -36.60 24.74 -35.50
CA PHE A 70 -36.43 23.27 -35.52
C PHE A 70 -35.25 22.81 -34.65
N HIS A 71 -34.14 23.57 -34.61
CA HIS A 71 -32.94 23.21 -33.85
C HIS A 71 -32.82 23.86 -32.47
N TYR A 72 -33.65 24.85 -32.15
CA TYR A 72 -33.54 25.62 -30.91
C TYR A 72 -33.56 24.74 -29.66
N GLN A 73 -34.50 23.80 -29.60
CA GLN A 73 -34.61 22.89 -28.45
C GLN A 73 -33.35 22.02 -28.31
N GLY A 74 -32.84 21.45 -29.41
CA GLY A 74 -31.63 20.63 -29.37
C GLY A 74 -30.38 21.41 -28.92
N PHE A 75 -30.29 22.70 -29.27
CA PHE A 75 -29.24 23.58 -28.79
C PHE A 75 -29.35 23.83 -27.27
N VAL A 76 -30.55 24.13 -26.78
CA VAL A 76 -30.81 24.34 -25.34
C VAL A 76 -30.52 23.06 -24.55
N ASP A 77 -30.92 21.91 -25.06
CA ASP A 77 -30.68 20.62 -24.42
C ASP A 77 -29.17 20.33 -24.34
N SER A 78 -28.43 20.58 -25.43
CA SER A 78 -26.98 20.40 -25.49
C SER A 78 -26.24 21.28 -24.49
N ILE A 79 -26.63 22.56 -24.36
CA ILE A 79 -26.05 23.47 -23.35
C ILE A 79 -26.36 22.97 -21.94
N THR A 80 -27.60 22.54 -21.71
CA THR A 80 -28.03 22.05 -20.40
C THR A 80 -27.24 20.81 -20.00
N GLU A 81 -27.02 19.88 -20.92
CA GLU A 81 -26.22 18.68 -20.70
C GLU A 81 -24.75 19.02 -20.42
N LEU A 82 -24.15 19.94 -21.19
CA LEU A 82 -22.79 20.40 -20.96
C LEU A 82 -22.60 21.01 -19.56
N LEU A 83 -23.59 21.80 -19.10
CA LEU A 83 -23.57 22.39 -17.76
C LEU A 83 -23.68 21.32 -16.66
N LYS A 84 -24.49 20.27 -16.87
CA LYS A 84 -24.57 19.11 -15.95
C LYS A 84 -23.24 18.37 -15.88
N VAL A 85 -22.66 18.01 -17.03
CA VAL A 85 -21.36 17.32 -17.11
C VAL A 85 -20.27 18.12 -16.41
N ARG A 86 -20.23 19.45 -16.58
CA ARG A 86 -19.29 20.33 -15.87
C ARG A 86 -19.46 20.24 -14.35
N GLY A 87 -20.70 20.23 -13.86
CA GLY A 87 -21.01 20.10 -12.43
C GLY A 87 -20.57 18.74 -11.87
N GLU A 88 -20.84 17.66 -12.60
CA GLU A 88 -20.44 16.31 -12.23
C GLU A 88 -18.92 16.13 -12.23
N ALA A 89 -18.22 16.66 -13.24
CA ALA A 89 -16.76 16.63 -13.33
C ALA A 89 -16.12 17.38 -12.13
N GLN A 90 -16.69 18.51 -11.73
CA GLN A 90 -16.21 19.24 -10.56
C GLN A 90 -16.44 18.46 -9.26
N LYS A 91 -17.59 17.80 -9.11
CA LYS A 91 -17.89 16.95 -7.97
C LYS A 91 -16.92 15.77 -7.89
N LEU A 92 -16.66 15.10 -9.01
CA LEU A 92 -15.70 14.00 -9.12
C LEU A 92 -14.29 14.47 -8.75
N LYS A 93 -13.85 15.61 -9.28
CA LYS A 93 -12.55 16.21 -8.93
C LYS A 93 -12.39 16.43 -7.43
N ASN A 94 -13.42 16.97 -6.78
CA ASN A 94 -13.41 17.18 -5.33
C ASN A 94 -13.31 15.85 -4.58
N GLN A 95 -14.13 14.86 -4.95
CA GLN A 95 -14.11 13.52 -4.32
C GLN A 95 -12.76 12.82 -4.48
N VAL A 96 -12.15 12.87 -5.66
CA VAL A 96 -10.82 12.29 -5.93
C VAL A 96 -9.77 12.99 -5.06
N THR A 97 -9.81 14.32 -4.99
CA THR A 97 -8.85 15.10 -4.20
C THR A 97 -8.98 14.80 -2.71
N ASP A 98 -10.21 14.71 -2.20
CA ASP A 98 -10.48 14.41 -0.79
C ASP A 98 -10.08 12.97 -0.43
N THR A 99 -10.37 12.01 -1.31
CA THR A 99 -9.96 10.62 -1.13
C THR A 99 -8.44 10.49 -1.13
N ASN A 100 -7.75 11.15 -2.06
CA ASN A 100 -6.29 11.17 -2.08
C ASN A 100 -5.70 11.79 -0.81
N ARG A 101 -6.28 12.89 -0.29
CA ARG A 101 -5.84 13.49 0.97
C ARG A 101 -6.00 12.55 2.16
N LYS A 102 -7.17 11.89 2.28
CA LYS A 102 -7.42 10.91 3.34
C LYS A 102 -6.46 9.73 3.27
N LEU A 103 -6.29 9.16 2.08
CA LEU A 103 -5.36 8.05 1.85
C LEU A 103 -3.92 8.43 2.23
N GLN A 104 -3.46 9.62 1.84
CA GLN A 104 -2.11 10.07 2.21
C GLN A 104 -1.97 10.31 3.72
N HIS A 105 -3.01 10.79 4.39
CA HIS A 105 -2.99 11.02 5.82
C HIS A 105 -2.96 9.70 6.60
N GLU A 106 -3.92 8.80 6.34
CA GLU A 106 -3.98 7.48 6.96
C GLU A 106 -2.75 6.64 6.62
N GLY A 107 -2.24 6.76 5.39
CA GLY A 107 -1.01 6.08 4.96
C GLY A 107 0.23 6.53 5.74
N LYS A 108 0.32 7.79 6.16
CA LYS A 108 1.44 8.27 7.00
C LYS A 108 1.40 7.65 8.40
N GLU A 109 0.23 7.66 9.04
CA GLU A 109 0.05 7.02 10.36
C GLU A 109 0.37 5.52 10.31
N LEU A 110 -0.06 4.84 9.23
CA LEU A 110 0.26 3.43 9.03
C LEU A 110 1.76 3.18 8.89
N VAL A 111 2.49 4.04 8.16
CA VAL A 111 3.95 3.91 8.02
C VAL A 111 4.66 4.06 9.37
N ILE A 112 4.21 5.01 10.21
CA ILE A 112 4.75 5.21 11.56
C ILE A 112 4.54 3.94 12.40
N ALA A 113 3.30 3.43 12.47
CA ALA A 113 2.98 2.22 13.21
C ALA A 113 3.77 0.99 12.73
N MET A 114 4.04 0.90 11.43
CA MET A 114 4.84 -0.19 10.85
C MET A 114 6.31 -0.12 11.27
N GLU A 115 6.91 1.07 11.34
CA GLU A 115 8.29 1.21 11.82
C GLU A 115 8.38 0.90 13.33
N GLU A 116 7.40 1.34 14.13
CA GLU A 116 7.30 0.94 15.54
C GLU A 116 7.18 -0.58 15.70
N LEU A 117 6.32 -1.23 14.91
CA LEU A 117 6.17 -2.69 14.92
C LEU A 117 7.48 -3.40 14.57
N LYS A 118 8.23 -2.88 13.61
CA LYS A 118 9.55 -3.42 13.22
C LYS A 118 10.55 -3.31 14.37
N GLN A 119 10.58 -2.19 15.08
CA GLN A 119 11.43 -2.03 16.27
C GLN A 119 11.02 -3.01 17.39
N CYS A 120 9.72 -3.12 17.66
CA CYS A 120 9.19 -4.10 18.61
C CYS A 120 9.56 -5.54 18.24
N ARG A 121 9.47 -5.92 16.96
CA ARG A 121 9.88 -7.26 16.49
C ARG A 121 11.37 -7.51 16.66
N LEU A 122 12.21 -6.50 16.42
CA LEU A 122 13.64 -6.62 16.68
C LEU A 122 13.92 -6.86 18.16
N GLN A 123 13.28 -6.09 19.04
CA GLN A 123 13.39 -6.27 20.48
C GLN A 123 12.89 -7.66 20.90
N GLN A 124 11.73 -8.09 20.40
CA GLN A 124 11.19 -9.43 20.67
C GLN A 124 12.15 -10.53 20.23
N ARG A 125 12.77 -10.41 19.05
CA ARG A 125 13.77 -11.37 18.56
C ARG A 125 15.00 -11.41 19.46
N ASN A 126 15.49 -10.25 19.90
CA ASN A 126 16.63 -10.15 20.80
C ASN A 126 16.31 -10.76 22.17
N ILE A 127 15.12 -10.51 22.70
CA ILE A 127 14.62 -11.11 23.95
C ILE A 127 14.55 -12.62 23.81
N SER A 128 13.90 -13.14 22.77
CA SER A 128 13.79 -14.58 22.52
C SER A 128 15.17 -15.25 22.42
N ALA A 129 16.08 -14.67 21.62
CA ALA A 129 17.43 -15.20 21.50
C ALA A 129 18.18 -15.19 22.85
N THR A 130 17.98 -14.15 23.67
CA THR A 130 18.58 -14.07 25.00
C THR A 130 18.01 -15.14 25.93
N VAL A 131 16.69 -15.34 25.92
CA VAL A 131 16.03 -16.41 26.67
C VAL A 131 16.59 -17.77 26.26
N ASP A 132 16.69 -18.06 24.97
CA ASP A 132 17.25 -19.32 24.47
C ASP A 132 18.69 -19.54 24.96
N LYS A 133 19.53 -18.48 24.91
CA LYS A 133 20.90 -18.56 25.42
C LYS A 133 20.97 -18.77 26.93
N LEU A 134 20.11 -18.12 27.71
CA LEU A 134 20.02 -18.32 29.15
C LEU A 134 19.55 -19.73 29.50
N MET A 135 18.56 -20.25 28.77
CA MET A 135 18.05 -21.61 28.95
C MET A 135 19.12 -22.67 28.70
N LEU A 136 20.03 -22.45 27.74
CA LEU A 136 21.20 -23.33 27.54
C LEU A 136 22.19 -23.28 28.72
N CYS A 137 22.34 -22.12 29.37
CA CYS A 137 23.27 -21.93 30.48
C CYS A 137 22.70 -22.41 31.83
N LEU A 138 21.38 -22.42 31.99
CA LEU A 138 20.72 -22.70 33.26
C LEU A 138 21.09 -24.07 33.86
N PRO A 139 21.08 -25.20 33.11
CA PRO A 139 21.44 -26.50 33.67
C PRO A 139 22.88 -26.56 34.20
N VAL A 140 23.80 -25.81 33.58
CA VAL A 140 25.22 -25.74 33.98
C VAL A 140 25.33 -25.06 35.33
N LEU A 141 24.63 -23.95 35.52
CA LEU A 141 24.61 -23.20 36.78
C LEU A 141 23.92 -23.99 37.90
N GLU A 142 22.78 -24.64 37.61
CA GLU A 142 22.07 -25.48 38.56
C GLU A 142 22.93 -26.67 39.02
N MET A 143 23.58 -27.36 38.07
CA MET A 143 24.42 -28.51 38.38
C MET A 143 25.68 -28.12 39.16
N TYR A 144 26.29 -26.98 38.82
CA TYR A 144 27.42 -26.42 39.58
C TYR A 144 27.00 -25.98 40.99
N SER A 145 25.81 -25.39 41.16
CA SER A 145 25.26 -25.07 42.48
C SER A 145 25.04 -26.34 43.31
N LYS A 146 24.44 -27.36 42.70
CA LYS A 146 24.22 -28.67 43.33
C LYS A 146 25.53 -29.33 43.77
N LEU A 147 26.58 -29.25 42.94
CA LEU A 147 27.92 -29.72 43.30
C LEU A 147 28.44 -29.02 44.56
N ARG A 148 28.37 -27.69 44.59
CA ARG A 148 28.82 -26.92 45.77
C ARG A 148 28.06 -27.30 47.04
N ASP A 149 26.75 -27.53 46.94
CA ASP A 149 25.96 -27.93 48.11
C ASP A 149 26.25 -29.39 48.55
N GLN A 150 26.53 -30.29 47.62
CA GLN A 150 26.99 -31.66 47.94
C GLN A 150 28.34 -31.66 48.64
N MET A 151 29.27 -30.78 48.22
CA MET A 151 30.56 -30.61 48.90
C MET A 151 30.38 -30.05 50.31
N LYS A 152 29.55 -29.01 50.50
CA LYS A 152 29.24 -28.45 51.84
C LYS A 152 28.64 -29.48 52.78
N THR A 153 27.79 -30.36 52.27
CA THR A 153 27.13 -31.42 53.06
C THR A 153 27.98 -32.68 53.25
N LYS A 154 29.28 -32.64 52.85
CA LYS A 154 30.23 -33.76 52.89
C LYS A 154 29.75 -35.02 52.16
N ARG A 155 28.88 -34.87 51.15
CA ARG A 155 28.42 -35.96 50.29
C ARG A 155 29.40 -36.13 49.13
N HIS A 156 30.60 -36.62 49.44
CA HIS A 156 31.73 -36.64 48.51
C HIS A 156 31.52 -37.50 47.26
N TYR A 157 30.93 -38.69 47.41
CA TYR A 157 30.64 -39.57 46.27
C TYR A 157 29.58 -38.98 45.31
N PRO A 158 28.41 -38.51 45.80
CA PRO A 158 27.47 -37.75 44.97
C PRO A 158 28.09 -36.50 44.32
N ALA A 159 28.97 -35.78 45.02
CA ALA A 159 29.66 -34.61 44.50
C ALA A 159 30.56 -34.97 43.30
N LEU A 160 31.37 -36.03 43.41
CA LEU A 160 32.20 -36.50 42.29
C LEU A 160 31.36 -36.89 41.06
N LYS A 161 30.25 -37.60 41.27
CA LYS A 161 29.35 -37.99 40.18
C LYS A 161 28.71 -36.78 39.50
N THR A 162 28.30 -35.78 40.28
CA THR A 162 27.78 -34.50 39.76
C THR A 162 28.83 -33.73 38.98
N LEU A 163 30.07 -33.68 39.48
CA LEU A 163 31.21 -33.02 38.84
C LEU A 163 31.53 -33.67 37.47
N GLU A 164 31.58 -35.00 37.42
CA GLU A 164 31.81 -35.75 36.18
C GLU A 164 30.69 -35.51 35.16
N HIS A 165 29.43 -35.51 35.61
CA HIS A 165 28.29 -35.24 34.73
C HIS A 165 28.30 -33.80 34.20
N LEU A 166 28.66 -32.82 35.04
CA LEU A 166 28.83 -31.43 34.63
C LEU A 166 29.93 -31.27 33.56
N GLU A 167 31.07 -31.93 33.75
CA GLU A 167 32.22 -31.90 32.84
C GLU A 167 31.92 -32.48 31.46
N HIS A 168 31.30 -33.67 31.43
CA HIS A 168 31.15 -34.41 30.17
C HIS A 168 29.83 -34.13 29.44
N THR A 169 28.77 -33.72 30.15
CA THR A 169 27.43 -33.56 29.54
C THR A 169 27.07 -32.12 29.26
N TYR A 170 27.26 -31.21 30.23
CA TYR A 170 26.72 -29.86 30.14
C TYR A 170 27.74 -28.82 29.64
N LEU A 171 28.96 -28.81 30.19
CA LEU A 171 29.98 -27.82 29.83
C LEU A 171 30.39 -27.82 28.34
N PRO A 172 30.45 -28.96 27.61
CA PRO A 172 30.77 -28.94 26.19
C PRO A 172 29.75 -28.13 25.35
N GLN A 173 28.48 -28.12 25.77
CA GLN A 173 27.37 -27.45 25.05
C GLN A 173 27.43 -25.92 25.15
N VAL A 174 28.15 -25.38 26.12
CA VAL A 174 28.24 -23.95 26.45
C VAL A 174 29.69 -23.44 26.47
N SER A 175 30.60 -24.20 25.86
CA SER A 175 32.05 -23.99 25.94
C SER A 175 32.53 -22.63 25.39
N HIS A 176 31.77 -22.00 24.50
CA HIS A 176 32.07 -20.67 23.95
C HIS A 176 31.84 -19.52 24.95
N TYR A 177 31.11 -19.76 26.05
CA TYR A 177 30.89 -18.74 27.07
C TYR A 177 32.07 -18.61 28.03
N ARG A 178 32.50 -17.37 28.28
CA ARG A 178 33.66 -17.07 29.14
C ARG A 178 33.53 -17.63 30.55
N PHE A 179 32.34 -17.64 31.14
CA PHE A 179 32.13 -18.18 32.49
C PHE A 179 32.31 -19.71 32.55
N CYS A 180 32.01 -20.43 31.46
CA CYS A 180 32.20 -21.87 31.36
C CYS A 180 33.68 -22.23 31.36
N LYS A 181 34.53 -21.41 30.72
CA LYS A 181 35.99 -21.57 30.77
C LYS A 181 36.52 -21.54 32.21
N VAL A 182 36.04 -20.58 33.01
CA VAL A 182 36.40 -20.47 34.44
C VAL A 182 35.94 -21.71 35.21
N MET A 183 34.77 -22.28 34.90
CA MET A 183 34.31 -23.52 35.53
C MET A 183 35.21 -24.70 35.17
N VAL A 184 35.52 -24.88 33.89
CA VAL A 184 36.42 -25.95 33.39
C VAL A 184 37.79 -25.88 34.06
N ASP A 185 38.39 -24.68 34.12
CA ASP A 185 39.70 -24.47 34.75
C ASP A 185 39.70 -24.79 36.26
N ASN A 186 38.54 -24.77 36.91
CA ASN A 186 38.38 -25.10 38.33
C ASN A 186 38.04 -26.57 38.60
N ILE A 187 37.63 -27.35 37.59
CA ILE A 187 37.27 -28.77 37.77
C ILE A 187 38.41 -29.59 38.41
N PRO A 188 39.68 -29.49 37.95
CA PRO A 188 40.77 -30.25 38.55
C PRO A 188 40.97 -29.93 40.03
N LYS A 189 40.82 -28.64 40.40
CA LYS A 189 40.95 -28.18 41.78
C LYS A 189 39.84 -28.75 42.67
N LEU A 190 38.59 -28.70 42.19
CA LEU A 190 37.45 -29.28 42.90
C LEU A 190 37.58 -30.79 43.08
N ARG A 191 38.12 -31.49 42.07
CA ARG A 191 38.37 -32.93 42.13
C ARG A 191 39.41 -33.28 43.20
N GLU A 192 40.52 -32.55 43.26
CA GLU A 192 41.52 -32.73 44.32
C GLU A 192 40.98 -32.35 45.70
N GLU A 193 40.21 -31.27 45.82
CA GLU A 193 39.56 -30.89 47.09
C GLU A 193 38.65 -31.99 47.63
N ILE A 194 37.78 -32.56 46.79
CA ILE A 194 36.89 -33.66 47.21
C ILE A 194 37.71 -34.88 47.64
N LYS A 195 38.77 -35.21 46.91
CA LYS A 195 39.67 -36.32 47.22
C LYS A 195 40.38 -36.12 48.56
N ASP A 196 40.93 -34.94 48.80
CA ASP A 196 41.65 -34.62 50.04
C ASP A 196 40.72 -34.68 51.25
N VAL A 197 39.54 -34.07 51.17
CA VAL A 197 38.55 -34.11 52.26
C VAL A 197 38.04 -35.53 52.49
N SER A 198 37.77 -36.29 51.42
CA SER A 198 37.34 -37.70 51.54
C SER A 198 38.40 -38.57 52.20
N MET A 199 39.68 -38.38 51.83
CA MET A 199 40.80 -39.13 52.40
C MET A 199 41.04 -38.74 53.86
N SER A 200 40.85 -37.47 54.22
CA SER A 200 40.90 -37.04 55.62
C SER A 200 39.78 -37.68 56.44
N ASP A 201 38.52 -37.59 55.99
CA ASP A 201 37.37 -38.18 56.69
C ASP A 201 37.54 -39.71 56.84
N LEU A 202 38.10 -40.40 55.84
CA LEU A 202 38.42 -41.83 55.92
C LEU A 202 39.53 -42.14 56.93
N LYS A 203 40.61 -41.36 56.96
CA LYS A 203 41.69 -41.53 57.94
C LYS A 203 41.17 -41.32 59.36
N ASP A 204 40.37 -40.29 59.58
CA ASP A 204 39.75 -40.01 60.88
C ASP A 204 38.81 -41.15 61.31
N PHE A 205 38.05 -41.71 60.37
CA PHE A 205 37.20 -42.87 60.61
C PHE A 205 38.00 -44.11 61.00
N LEU A 206 39.08 -44.44 60.28
CA LEU A 206 39.94 -45.59 60.60
C LEU A 206 40.64 -45.42 61.96
N GLU A 207 41.09 -44.22 62.28
CA GLU A 207 41.68 -43.91 63.59
C GLU A 207 40.65 -44.03 64.72
N SER A 208 39.39 -43.63 64.47
CA SER A 208 38.27 -43.82 65.40
C SER A 208 37.97 -45.30 65.63
N ILE A 209 37.91 -46.10 64.56
CA ILE A 209 37.73 -47.57 64.67
C ILE A 209 38.86 -48.17 65.49
N ARG A 210 40.12 -47.82 65.20
CA ARG A 210 41.28 -48.35 65.93
C ARG A 210 41.15 -48.14 67.43
N LYS A 211 40.75 -46.93 67.86
CA LYS A 211 40.54 -46.60 69.29
C LYS A 211 39.39 -47.38 69.95
N HIS A 212 38.36 -47.73 69.20
CA HIS A 212 37.19 -48.47 69.72
C HIS A 212 37.34 -49.99 69.59
N SER A 213 38.14 -50.46 68.64
CA SER A 213 38.40 -51.88 68.36
C SER A 213 39.04 -52.58 69.55
N ASP A 214 39.94 -51.92 70.28
CA ASP A 214 40.57 -52.51 71.47
C ASP A 214 39.55 -52.84 72.57
N LYS A 215 38.59 -51.93 72.80
CA LYS A 215 37.50 -52.14 73.79
C LYS A 215 36.51 -53.22 73.35
N ILE A 216 36.17 -53.24 72.06
CA ILE A 216 35.29 -54.28 71.49
C ILE A 216 35.99 -55.64 71.56
N GLY A 217 37.27 -55.71 71.23
CA GLY A 217 38.10 -56.92 71.34
C GLY A 217 38.19 -57.43 72.78
N GLU A 218 38.42 -56.56 73.76
CA GLU A 218 38.44 -56.94 75.18
C GLU A 218 37.09 -57.51 75.64
N THR A 219 35.98 -56.98 75.13
CA THR A 219 34.63 -57.45 75.47
C THR A 219 34.28 -58.77 74.77
N ALA A 220 34.70 -58.94 73.51
CA ALA A 220 34.51 -60.16 72.74
C ALA A 220 35.36 -61.34 73.24
N MET A 221 36.53 -61.08 73.83
CA MET A 221 37.38 -62.11 74.47
C MET A 221 36.93 -62.51 75.88
N LYS A 222 35.97 -61.79 76.48
CA LYS A 222 35.38 -62.10 77.79
C LYS A 222 34.08 -62.93 77.69
N GLN A 223 33.55 -63.18 76.48
CA GLN A 223 32.53 -64.19 76.18
C GLN A 223 33.18 -65.51 75.78
#